data_AF-A0AAW8HEV2-F1
#
_entry.id   AF-A0AAW8HEV2-F1
#
_cell.length_a   1.000
_cell.length_b   1.000
_cell.length_c   1.000
_cell.angle_alpha   90.00
_cell.angle_beta   90.00
_cell.angle_gamma   90.00
#
_symmetry.space_group_name_H-M   'P 1'
#
loop_
_entity.id
_entity.type
_entity.pdbx_description
1 polymer ?
#
loop_
_entity_poly.entity_id
_entity_poly.type
_entity_poly.pdbx_seq_one_letter_code
_entity_poly.pdbx_strand_id
1 'polypeptide(L)'
;MLNEIEKERFNNKVCAKEVRISADIFVSSLMTESAAEVDIVVPDTESQVLLDLYVRICKFALIHGEDLQELFQTSKYVYMSCVIHDITAFKTEFENEEFLKPLFNHGKGEAAMFLISFPEKNVQS
;
A
#
# COMPACT_ATOMS: atom_id res chain seq x y z
N MET A 1 6.33 -14.99 13.46
CA MET A 1 4.98 -14.72 14.01
C MET A 1 5.08 -13.38 14.71
N LEU A 2 4.28 -12.39 14.29
CA LEU A 2 4.28 -11.02 14.85
C LEU A 2 4.17 -11.04 16.38
N ASN A 3 4.84 -10.10 17.07
CA ASN A 3 4.43 -9.78 18.43
C ASN A 3 3.20 -8.84 18.37
N GLU A 4 2.33 -8.91 19.37
CA GLU A 4 1.08 -8.14 19.37
C GLU A 4 1.31 -6.61 19.39
N ILE A 5 2.48 -6.15 19.84
CA ILE A 5 2.84 -4.72 19.95
C ILE A 5 3.04 -4.09 18.57
N GLU A 6 3.64 -4.81 17.62
CA GLU A 6 3.86 -4.32 16.24
C GLU A 6 2.54 -4.14 15.50
N LYS A 7 1.61 -5.10 15.67
CA LYS A 7 0.24 -4.98 15.13
C LYS A 7 -0.50 -3.82 15.74
N GLU A 8 -0.43 -3.67 17.07
CA GLU A 8 -1.13 -2.61 17.79
C GLU A 8 -0.61 -1.22 17.39
N ARG A 9 0.71 -1.06 17.23
CA ARG A 9 1.33 0.18 16.73
C ARG A 9 0.88 0.52 15.31
N PHE A 10 0.85 -0.45 14.41
CA PHE A 10 0.39 -0.26 13.04
C PHE A 10 -1.09 0.17 13.02
N ASN A 11 -1.95 -0.56 13.73
CA ASN A 11 -3.39 -0.28 13.80
C ASN A 11 -3.74 1.05 14.47
N ASN A 12 -2.92 1.51 15.42
CA ASN A 12 -3.14 2.78 16.12
C ASN A 12 -2.76 4.01 15.29
N LYS A 13 -1.81 3.89 14.35
CA LYS A 13 -1.35 5.01 13.51
C LYS A 13 -2.20 5.22 12.25
N VAL A 14 -2.72 4.15 11.68
CA VAL A 14 -3.42 4.19 10.39
C VAL A 14 -4.94 4.38 10.54
N CYS A 15 -5.55 5.06 9.58
CA CYS A 15 -6.98 5.02 9.37
C CYS A 15 -7.32 3.59 8.93
N ALA A 16 -7.82 2.80 9.88
CA ALA A 16 -8.19 1.42 9.62
C ALA A 16 -9.15 1.37 8.43
N LYS A 17 -8.93 0.41 7.51
CA LYS A 17 -9.73 0.15 6.31
C LYS A 17 -9.43 0.98 5.05
N GLU A 18 -8.40 1.82 5.06
CA GLU A 18 -7.98 2.54 3.85
C GLU A 18 -6.51 2.26 3.52
N VAL A 19 -6.19 2.03 2.25
CA VAL A 19 -4.82 1.92 1.75
C VAL A 19 -4.75 2.34 0.28
N ARG A 20 -3.70 3.08 -0.07
CA ARG A 20 -3.31 3.38 -1.45
C ARG A 20 -2.11 2.52 -1.83
N ILE A 21 -2.13 1.99 -3.04
CA ILE A 21 -0.98 1.30 -3.62
C ILE A 21 -0.63 1.98 -4.94
N SER A 22 0.65 2.29 -5.12
CA SER A 22 1.20 2.82 -6.36
C SER A 22 2.13 1.80 -7.01
N ALA A 23 2.03 1.65 -8.32
CA ALA A 23 3.02 0.98 -9.15
C ALA A 23 3.97 2.04 -9.73
N ASP A 24 5.19 2.09 -9.24
CA ASP A 24 6.16 3.11 -9.62
C ASP A 24 7.11 2.60 -10.70
N ILE A 25 7.41 3.43 -11.70
CA ILE A 25 8.35 3.14 -12.80
C ILE A 25 9.51 4.12 -12.79
N PHE A 26 10.69 3.71 -13.27
CA PHE A 26 11.81 4.63 -13.47
C PHE A 26 11.52 5.60 -14.62
N VAL A 27 11.55 6.89 -14.32
CA VAL A 27 11.57 7.98 -15.33
C VAL A 27 12.98 8.48 -15.62
N SER A 28 13.91 8.19 -14.70
CA SER A 28 15.35 8.37 -14.88
C SER A 28 16.10 7.36 -14.00
N SER A 29 17.43 7.35 -14.05
CA SER A 29 18.25 6.47 -13.22
C SER A 29 18.15 6.73 -11.71
N LEU A 30 17.58 7.87 -11.30
CA LEU A 30 17.49 8.31 -9.90
C LEU A 30 16.06 8.66 -9.46
N MET A 31 15.09 8.61 -10.36
CA MET A 31 13.72 9.03 -10.07
C MET A 31 12.70 8.04 -10.61
N THR A 32 11.69 7.79 -9.79
CA THR A 32 10.50 7.04 -10.16
C THR A 32 9.28 7.96 -10.15
N GLU A 33 8.26 7.56 -10.90
CA GLU A 33 6.93 8.16 -10.84
C GLU A 33 5.87 7.06 -10.76
N SER A 34 4.70 7.40 -10.19
CA SER A 34 3.55 6.50 -10.23
C SER A 34 3.05 6.32 -11.65
N ALA A 35 3.06 5.08 -12.12
CA ALA A 35 2.44 4.68 -13.38
C ALA A 35 0.94 4.43 -13.23
N ALA A 36 0.52 3.89 -12.08
CA ALA A 36 -0.87 3.64 -11.71
C ALA A 36 -1.02 3.63 -10.18
N GLU A 37 -2.19 4.06 -9.71
CA GLU A 37 -2.57 4.05 -8.31
C GLU A 37 -3.90 3.31 -8.13
N VAL A 38 -4.02 2.55 -7.06
CA VAL A 38 -5.26 1.90 -6.63
C VAL A 38 -5.54 2.26 -5.19
N ASP A 39 -6.75 2.74 -4.94
CA ASP A 39 -7.28 3.01 -3.60
C ASP A 39 -8.21 1.88 -3.18
N ILE A 40 -7.94 1.31 -2.00
CA ILE A 40 -8.84 0.37 -1.33
C ILE A 40 -9.42 1.08 -0.12
N VAL A 41 -10.75 1.20 -0.11
CA VAL A 41 -11.54 1.71 1.01
C VAL A 41 -12.53 0.60 1.37
N VAL A 42 -12.37 -0.03 2.53
CA VAL A 42 -13.32 -1.06 3.00
C VAL A 42 -14.51 -0.33 3.61
N PRO A 43 -15.71 -0.41 3.00
CA PRO A 43 -16.89 0.29 3.51
C PRO A 43 -17.31 -0.24 4.88
N ASP A 44 -18.08 0.56 5.62
CA ASP A 44 -18.64 0.16 6.91
C ASP A 44 -19.66 -0.97 6.79
N THR A 45 -20.32 -1.08 5.63
CA THR A 45 -21.06 -2.27 5.25
C THR A 45 -20.06 -3.37 4.87
N GLU A 46 -20.04 -4.47 5.63
CA GLU A 46 -19.02 -5.52 5.55
C GLU A 46 -18.91 -6.14 4.13
N SER A 47 -17.91 -5.68 3.36
CA SER A 47 -17.41 -6.40 2.19
C SER A 47 -16.25 -7.28 2.64
N GLN A 48 -16.55 -8.55 2.94
CA GLN A 48 -15.54 -9.50 3.43
C GLN A 48 -14.36 -9.63 2.45
N VAL A 49 -14.62 -9.61 1.15
CA VAL A 49 -13.60 -9.71 0.10
C VAL A 49 -12.62 -8.53 0.17
N LEU A 50 -13.12 -7.29 0.32
CA LEU A 50 -12.26 -6.12 0.44
C LEU A 50 -11.51 -6.09 1.77
N LEU A 51 -12.16 -6.56 2.85
CA LEU A 51 -11.53 -6.68 4.16
C LEU A 51 -10.38 -7.69 4.13
N ASP A 52 -10.58 -8.84 3.50
CA ASP A 52 -9.57 -9.89 3.37
C ASP A 52 -8.39 -9.41 2.52
N LEU A 53 -8.66 -8.71 1.41
CA LEU A 53 -7.64 -8.09 0.57
C LEU A 53 -6.83 -7.04 1.37
N TYR A 54 -7.53 -6.13 2.07
CA TYR A 54 -6.90 -5.12 2.92
C TYR A 54 -5.97 -5.76 3.97
N VAL A 55 -6.45 -6.78 4.68
CA VAL A 55 -5.66 -7.48 5.71
C VAL A 55 -4.43 -8.16 5.10
N ARG A 56 -4.55 -8.74 3.91
CA ARG A 56 -3.41 -9.34 3.19
C ARG A 56 -2.38 -8.28 2.79
N ILE A 57 -2.81 -7.13 2.28
CA ILE A 57 -1.92 -6.00 1.95
C ILE A 57 -1.18 -5.51 3.20
N CYS A 58 -1.88 -5.31 4.32
CA CYS A 58 -1.24 -4.90 5.58
C CYS A 58 -0.19 -5.91 6.04
N LYS A 59 -0.50 -7.21 6.00
CA LYS A 59 0.46 -8.26 6.37
C LYS A 59 1.66 -8.28 5.43
N PHE A 60 1.44 -8.12 4.14
CA PHE A 60 2.50 -8.10 3.15
C PHE A 60 3.42 -6.90 3.37
N ALA A 61 2.86 -5.70 3.55
CA ALA A 61 3.59 -4.47 3.86
C ALA A 61 4.46 -4.63 5.12
N LEU A 62 3.94 -5.28 6.17
CA LEU A 62 4.70 -5.52 7.40
C LEU A 62 5.88 -6.49 7.23
N ILE A 63 5.81 -7.43 6.29
CA ILE A 63 6.85 -8.45 6.08
C ILE A 63 7.89 -7.98 5.06
N HIS A 64 7.44 -7.31 4.00
CA HIS A 64 8.25 -7.01 2.82
C HIS A 64 8.55 -5.51 2.64
N GLY A 65 7.87 -4.64 3.39
CA GLY A 65 8.00 -3.20 3.26
C GLY A 65 9.24 -2.64 3.93
N GLU A 66 9.95 -1.81 3.19
CA GLU A 66 10.94 -0.90 3.75
C GLU A 66 10.22 0.35 4.30
N ASP A 67 10.37 0.61 5.59
CA ASP A 67 9.65 1.68 6.30
C ASP A 67 10.08 3.06 5.79
N LEU A 68 9.14 3.76 5.17
CA LEU A 68 9.28 5.10 4.64
C LEU A 68 8.35 6.03 5.41
N GLN A 69 8.84 6.46 6.57
CA GLN A 69 8.06 7.33 7.45
C GLN A 69 7.74 8.67 6.75
N GLU A 70 6.44 8.97 6.67
CA GLU A 70 5.86 10.26 6.26
C GLU A 70 6.26 10.81 4.87
N LEU A 71 6.60 9.93 3.93
CA LEU A 71 7.06 10.34 2.60
C LEU A 71 5.95 10.82 1.66
N PHE A 72 4.70 10.44 1.91
CA PHE A 72 3.57 10.82 1.07
C PHE A 72 2.58 11.68 1.86
N GLN A 73 2.37 12.91 1.38
CA GLN A 73 1.46 13.87 1.99
C GLN A 73 0.54 14.43 0.90
N THR A 74 -0.75 14.46 1.19
CA THR A 74 -1.76 15.12 0.36
C THR A 74 -2.44 16.20 1.19
N SER A 75 -3.23 17.07 0.54
CA SER A 75 -4.04 18.06 1.26
C SER A 75 -5.04 17.45 2.24
N LYS A 76 -5.35 16.16 2.10
CA LYS A 76 -6.36 15.45 2.88
C LYS A 76 -5.77 14.49 3.94
N TYR A 77 -4.55 13.98 3.73
CA TYR A 77 -3.94 12.97 4.60
C TYR A 77 -2.41 13.06 4.63
N VAL A 78 -1.83 12.76 5.79
CA VAL A 78 -0.43 12.31 5.94
C VAL A 78 -0.45 10.79 5.85
N TYR A 79 0.50 10.18 5.15
CA TYR A 79 0.57 8.72 5.01
C TYR A 79 1.84 8.16 5.61
N MET A 80 1.69 7.08 6.36
CA MET A 80 2.78 6.14 6.61
C MET A 80 2.90 5.26 5.37
N SER A 81 4.06 5.30 4.72
CA SER A 81 4.29 4.55 3.49
C SER A 81 5.38 3.51 3.68
N CYS A 82 5.34 2.47 2.86
CA CYS A 82 6.43 1.52 2.76
C CYS A 82 6.69 1.18 1.29
N VAL A 83 7.95 0.99 0.94
CA VAL A 83 8.35 0.56 -0.39
C VAL A 83 8.54 -0.94 -0.44
N ILE A 84 8.01 -1.55 -1.49
CA ILE A 84 8.21 -2.94 -1.86
C ILE A 84 9.15 -2.99 -3.07
N HIS A 85 10.38 -3.45 -2.85
CA HIS A 85 11.34 -3.70 -3.93
C HIS A 85 11.21 -5.10 -4.53
N ASP A 86 10.65 -6.06 -3.79
CA ASP A 86 10.43 -7.42 -4.31
C ASP A 86 9.17 -7.49 -5.18
N ILE A 87 9.33 -7.10 -6.44
CA ILE A 87 8.27 -7.13 -7.47
C ILE A 87 7.72 -8.54 -7.67
N THR A 88 8.58 -9.55 -7.57
CA THR A 88 8.18 -10.94 -7.84
C THR A 88 7.29 -11.46 -6.71
N ALA A 89 7.64 -11.21 -5.46
CA ALA A 89 6.81 -11.55 -4.31
C ALA A 89 5.46 -10.83 -4.37
N PHE A 90 5.45 -9.53 -4.70
CA PHE A 90 4.20 -8.76 -4.77
C PHE A 90 3.28 -9.27 -5.89
N LYS A 91 3.81 -9.52 -7.08
CA LYS A 91 3.04 -10.12 -8.20
C LYS A 91 2.50 -11.49 -7.82
N THR A 92 3.34 -12.37 -7.25
CA THR A 92 2.93 -13.73 -6.84
C THR A 92 1.74 -13.69 -5.87
N GLU A 93 1.74 -12.75 -4.92
CA GLU A 93 0.66 -12.63 -3.94
C GLU A 93 -0.61 -11.98 -4.52
N PHE A 94 -0.48 -10.99 -5.42
CA PHE A 94 -1.57 -10.06 -5.73
C PHE A 94 -1.97 -9.95 -7.20
N GLU A 95 -1.26 -10.55 -8.15
CA GLU A 95 -1.55 -10.38 -9.59
C GLU A 95 -2.95 -10.88 -10.01
N ASN A 96 -3.49 -11.84 -9.26
CA ASN A 96 -4.82 -12.42 -9.50
C ASN A 96 -5.95 -11.65 -8.81
N GLU A 97 -5.63 -10.62 -8.03
CA GLU A 97 -6.63 -9.75 -7.43
C GLU A 97 -7.16 -8.76 -8.47
N GLU A 98 -8.41 -8.95 -8.91
CA GLU A 98 -9.01 -8.09 -9.94
C GLU A 98 -9.00 -6.59 -9.56
N PHE A 99 -9.11 -6.26 -8.27
CA PHE A 99 -9.01 -4.88 -7.77
C PHE A 99 -7.62 -4.26 -8.00
N LEU A 100 -6.57 -5.08 -8.02
CA LEU A 100 -5.18 -4.62 -8.15
C LEU A 100 -4.64 -4.71 -9.57
N LYS A 101 -5.41 -5.27 -10.50
CA LYS A 101 -5.07 -5.40 -11.93
C LYS A 101 -4.52 -4.12 -12.58
N PRO A 102 -5.00 -2.89 -12.28
CA PRO A 102 -4.43 -1.68 -12.85
C PRO A 102 -2.94 -1.48 -12.51
N LEU A 103 -2.47 -1.99 -11.36
CA LEU A 103 -1.07 -1.91 -10.94
C LEU A 103 -0.14 -2.78 -11.78
N PHE A 104 -0.66 -3.83 -12.42
CA PHE A 104 0.12 -4.77 -13.21
C PHE A 104 -0.02 -4.53 -14.71
N ASN A 105 -1.09 -3.85 -15.14
CA ASN A 105 -1.41 -3.61 -16.53
C ASN A 105 -1.72 -2.12 -16.80
N HIS A 106 -0.74 -1.26 -16.53
CA HIS A 106 -0.84 0.19 -16.74
C HIS A 106 -0.25 0.67 -18.07
N GLY A 107 0.27 -0.23 -18.92
CA GLY A 107 0.76 0.09 -20.26
C GLY A 107 2.06 0.92 -20.30
N LYS A 108 2.77 1.07 -19.18
CA LYS A 108 4.02 1.86 -19.08
C LYS A 108 5.28 1.02 -18.79
N GLY A 109 5.21 -0.28 -19.04
CA GLY A 109 6.30 -1.23 -18.72
C GLY A 109 6.10 -1.91 -17.37
N GLU A 110 7.16 -2.52 -16.85
CA GLU A 110 7.12 -3.17 -15.52
C GLU A 110 7.34 -2.15 -14.40
N ALA A 111 6.63 -2.34 -13.29
CA ALA A 111 6.89 -1.59 -12.06
C ALA A 111 8.31 -1.86 -11.54
N ALA A 112 9.01 -0.80 -11.20
CA ALA A 112 10.30 -0.81 -10.52
C ALA A 112 10.18 -1.06 -9.02
N MET A 113 9.09 -0.57 -8.41
CA MET A 113 8.71 -0.81 -7.02
C MET A 113 7.21 -0.58 -6.82
N PHE A 114 6.67 -1.05 -5.71
CA PHE A 114 5.34 -0.67 -5.25
C PHE A 114 5.44 0.18 -3.99
N LEU A 115 4.66 1.25 -3.92
CA LEU A 115 4.50 2.05 -2.70
C LEU A 115 3.15 1.71 -2.07
N ILE A 116 3.14 1.25 -0.82
CA ILE A 116 1.91 1.02 -0.06
C ILE A 116 1.80 2.11 0.99
N SER A 117 0.76 2.93 0.89
CA SER A 117 0.55 4.11 1.72
C SER A 117 -0.74 3.97 2.52
N PHE A 118 -0.61 4.06 3.83
CA PHE A 118 -1.73 4.02 4.77
C PHE A 118 -2.03 5.42 5.26
N PRO A 119 -3.25 5.95 5.05
CA PRO A 119 -3.60 7.27 5.55
C PRO A 119 -3.50 7.22 7.07
N GLU A 120 -2.82 8.18 7.67
CA GLU A 120 -2.71 8.30 9.11
C GLU A 120 -3.93 9.02 9.66
N LYS A 121 -4.35 8.62 10.87
CA LYS A 121 -5.33 9.42 11.60
C LYS A 121 -4.69 10.77 11.88
N ASN A 122 -5.27 11.83 11.33
CA ASN A 122 -4.81 13.18 11.59
C ASN A 122 -4.87 13.43 13.11
N VAL A 123 -3.73 13.52 13.79
CA VAL A 123 -3.65 13.76 15.26
C VAL A 123 -3.90 15.24 15.57
N GLN A 124 -4.35 16.05 14.60
CA GLN A 124 -4.79 17.41 14.85
C GLN A 124 -6.10 17.42 15.64
N SER A 125 -5.93 17.44 16.95
CA SER A 125 -6.91 17.83 17.97
C SER A 125 -7.11 19.34 17.95
#